data_AF-G4NSE5-F1
#
_entry.id   AF-G4NSE5-F1
#
_cell.length_a   1.000
_cell.length_b   1.000
_cell.length_c   1.000
_cell.angle_alpha   90.00
_cell.angle_beta   90.00
_cell.angle_gamma   90.00
#
_symmetry.space_group_name_H-M   'P 1'
#
loop_
_entity.id
_entity.type
_entity.pdbx_description
1 polymer ?
#
loop_
_entity_poly.entity_id
_entity_poly.type
_entity_poly.pdbx_seq_one_letter_code
_entity_poly.pdbx_strand_id
1 'polypeptide(L)'
;MDLEKHVNPEENQDELHFILLLLILLIRQSSSEGNPSDLRRQLVFAKELGVPVSTVHLSNGDTLQNVIVKEVLTDLVIFQNPLNHTRSNVALSSIVSWGAF
;
A
#
# COMPACT_ATOMS: atom_id res chain seq x y z
N MET A 1 40.42 -17.20 28.32
CA MET A 1 39.62 -16.16 29.00
C MET A 1 38.46 -15.90 28.07
N ASP A 2 37.37 -16.62 28.29
CA ASP A 2 36.14 -16.49 27.50
C ASP A 2 35.33 -15.32 28.04
N LEU A 3 35.04 -14.35 27.16
CA LEU A 3 34.22 -13.20 27.47
C LEU A 3 32.76 -13.58 27.20
N GLU A 4 32.11 -14.24 28.15
CA GLU A 4 30.65 -14.44 28.10
C GLU A 4 29.98 -13.07 28.17
N LYS A 5 29.60 -12.56 26.99
CA LYS A 5 28.79 -11.36 26.84
C LYS A 5 27.40 -11.68 27.38
N HIS A 6 27.19 -11.41 28.67
CA HIS A 6 25.87 -11.40 29.28
C HIS A 6 25.00 -10.38 28.54
N VAL A 7 24.19 -10.86 27.59
CA VAL A 7 23.14 -10.06 26.97
C VAL A 7 22.05 -9.93 28.02
N ASN A 8 21.90 -8.72 28.56
CA ASN A 8 20.88 -8.41 29.54
C ASN A 8 19.50 -8.46 28.85
N PRO A 9 18.63 -9.44 29.15
CA PRO A 9 17.39 -9.64 28.41
C PRO A 9 16.38 -8.52 28.66
N GLU A 10 16.51 -7.78 29.76
CA GLU A 10 15.56 -6.71 30.13
C GLU A 10 15.71 -5.46 29.24
N GLU A 11 16.96 -5.10 28.90
CA GLU A 11 17.25 -3.95 28.03
C GLU A 11 16.73 -4.20 26.59
N ASN A 12 16.81 -5.44 26.12
CA ASN A 12 16.34 -5.86 24.80
C ASN A 12 14.79 -5.87 24.73
N GLN A 13 14.11 -6.18 25.83
CA GLN A 13 12.65 -6.11 25.87
C GLN A 13 12.14 -4.68 25.75
N ASP A 14 12.75 -3.72 26.44
CA ASP A 14 12.35 -2.31 26.38
C ASP A 14 12.58 -1.71 24.99
N GLU A 15 13.73 -2.03 24.36
CA GLU A 15 14.01 -1.63 22.98
C GLU A 15 13.01 -2.21 21.99
N LEU A 16 12.66 -3.50 22.10
CA LEU A 16 11.67 -4.14 21.24
C LEU A 16 10.28 -3.55 21.42
N HIS A 17 9.87 -3.24 22.65
CA HIS A 17 8.59 -2.57 22.90
C HIS A 17 8.57 -1.16 22.31
N PHE A 18 9.68 -0.41 22.41
CA PHE A 18 9.80 0.90 21.81
C PHE A 18 9.72 0.84 20.27
N ILE A 19 10.44 -0.10 19.66
CA ILE A 19 10.40 -0.35 18.21
C ILE A 19 8.97 -0.74 17.77
N LEU A 20 8.30 -1.59 18.53
CA LEU A 20 6.93 -2.02 18.25
C LEU A 20 5.94 -0.85 18.33
N LEU A 21 6.04 -0.01 19.37
CA LEU A 21 5.22 1.18 19.51
C LEU A 21 5.46 2.18 18.38
N LEU A 22 6.72 2.37 17.99
CA LEU A 22 7.10 3.22 16.85
C LEU A 22 6.50 2.70 15.54
N LEU A 23 6.57 1.39 15.29
CA LEU A 23 5.96 0.73 14.14
C LEU A 23 4.45 0.95 14.10
N ILE A 24 3.76 0.76 15.22
CA ILE A 24 2.31 1.00 15.34
C ILE A 24 1.98 2.47 15.04
N LEU A 25 2.79 3.40 15.54
CA LEU A 25 2.58 4.83 15.33
C LEU A 25 2.78 5.23 13.86
N LEU A 26 3.80 4.68 13.20
CA LEU A 26 4.09 4.90 11.78
C LEU A 26 2.97 4.35 10.89
N ILE A 27 2.43 3.17 11.22
CA ILE A 27 1.27 2.57 10.51
C ILE A 27 0.02 3.43 10.68
N ARG A 28 -0.17 4.07 11.85
CA ARG A 28 -1.31 4.98 12.07
C ARG A 28 -1.18 6.29 11.31
N GLN A 29 0.03 6.82 11.15
CA GLN A 29 0.26 8.07 10.42
C GLN A 29 0.05 7.93 8.91
N SER A 30 0.30 6.76 8.32
CA SER A 30 0.04 6.51 6.90
C SER A 30 -1.46 6.40 6.56
N SER A 31 -2.33 6.30 7.56
CA SER A 31 -3.79 6.22 7.39
C SER A 31 -4.49 7.58 7.35
N SER A 32 -3.81 8.68 7.70
CA SER A 32 -4.44 9.99 7.82
C SER A 32 -4.10 10.85 6.61
N GLU A 33 -5.14 11.14 5.83
CA GLU A 33 -5.18 12.12 4.73
C GLU A 33 -4.58 11.66 3.39
N GLY A 34 -5.46 11.11 2.54
CA GLY A 34 -5.17 10.79 1.15
C GLY A 34 -4.88 12.05 0.34
N ASN A 35 -3.62 12.48 0.37
CA ASN A 35 -3.08 13.41 -0.60
C ASN A 35 -3.04 12.68 -1.96
N PRO A 36 -3.40 13.29 -3.10
CA PRO A 36 -3.27 12.65 -4.43
C PRO A 36 -1.86 12.10 -4.71
N SER A 37 -0.83 12.67 -4.07
CA SER A 37 0.54 12.12 -4.07
C SER A 37 0.64 10.74 -3.42
N ASP A 38 -0.13 10.48 -2.37
CA ASP A 38 -0.13 9.22 -1.62
C ASP A 38 -0.88 8.14 -2.37
N LEU A 39 -2.00 8.47 -3.02
CA LEU A 39 -2.71 7.53 -3.90
C LEU A 39 -1.79 7.08 -5.05
N ARG A 40 -1.14 8.02 -5.73
CA ARG A 40 -0.20 7.68 -6.82
C ARG A 40 0.92 6.79 -6.32
N ARG A 41 1.51 7.12 -5.16
CA ARG A 41 2.58 6.34 -4.54
C ARG A 41 2.13 4.92 -4.21
N GLN A 42 0.93 4.79 -3.63
CA GLN A 42 0.30 3.51 -3.33
C GLN A 42 0.06 2.65 -4.58
N LEU A 43 -0.44 3.24 -5.66
CA LEU A 43 -0.64 2.54 -6.93
C LEU A 43 0.68 2.14 -7.59
N VAL A 44 1.72 2.97 -7.48
CA VAL A 44 3.08 2.60 -7.92
C VAL A 44 3.58 1.40 -7.12
N PHE A 45 3.41 1.39 -5.79
CA PHE A 45 3.78 0.22 -4.99
C PHE A 45 2.99 -1.03 -5.39
N ALA A 46 1.68 -0.91 -5.61
CA ALA A 46 0.86 -2.04 -6.06
C ALA A 46 1.31 -2.58 -7.42
N LYS A 47 1.73 -1.70 -8.34
CA LYS A 47 2.33 -2.07 -9.63
C LYS A 47 3.63 -2.84 -9.44
N GLU A 48 4.55 -2.32 -8.63
CA GLU A 48 5.87 -2.96 -8.42
C GLU A 48 5.74 -4.32 -7.71
N LEU A 49 4.77 -4.47 -6.81
CA LEU A 49 4.48 -5.74 -6.14
C LEU A 49 3.67 -6.71 -7.01
N GLY A 50 3.06 -6.24 -8.09
CA GLY A 50 2.20 -7.07 -8.96
C GLY A 50 0.97 -7.65 -8.26
N VAL A 51 0.56 -7.08 -7.13
CA VAL A 51 -0.54 -7.60 -6.33
C VAL A 51 -1.89 -7.24 -6.93
N PRO A 52 -2.87 -8.17 -6.91
CA PRO A 52 -4.23 -7.85 -7.33
C PRO A 52 -4.89 -6.92 -6.32
N VAL A 53 -5.48 -5.86 -6.85
CA VAL A 53 -6.38 -4.96 -6.14
C VAL A 53 -7.78 -5.56 -6.23
N SER A 54 -8.39 -5.81 -5.07
CA SER A 54 -9.73 -6.39 -4.97
C SER A 54 -10.79 -5.53 -5.64
N THR A 55 -10.83 -4.23 -5.29
CA THR A 55 -11.83 -3.29 -5.81
C THR A 55 -11.20 -1.90 -6.00
N VAL A 56 -11.56 -1.21 -7.08
CA VAL A 56 -11.28 0.21 -7.32
C VAL A 56 -12.60 0.92 -7.57
N HIS A 57 -12.90 1.95 -6.78
CA HIS A 57 -14.12 2.75 -6.92
C HIS A 57 -13.83 4.01 -7.71
N LEU A 58 -14.64 4.27 -8.73
CA LEU A 58 -14.52 5.42 -9.60
C LEU A 58 -15.59 6.46 -9.29
N SER A 59 -15.26 7.72 -9.56
CA SER A 59 -16.11 8.90 -9.33
C SER A 59 -17.39 8.89 -10.17
N ASN A 60 -17.43 8.14 -11.27
CA ASN A 60 -18.62 7.96 -12.10
C ASN A 60 -19.58 6.88 -11.56
N GLY A 61 -19.25 6.22 -10.45
CA GLY A 61 -20.02 5.14 -9.84
C GLY A 61 -19.61 3.74 -10.30
N ASP A 62 -18.71 3.62 -11.28
CA ASP A 62 -18.21 2.33 -11.74
C ASP A 62 -17.23 1.71 -10.73
N THR A 63 -17.11 0.39 -10.80
CA THR A 63 -16.14 -0.36 -9.98
C THR A 63 -15.33 -1.31 -10.86
N LEU A 64 -14.02 -1.32 -10.63
CA LEU A 64 -13.13 -2.33 -11.20
C LEU A 64 -12.88 -3.40 -10.14
N GLN A 65 -13.06 -4.66 -10.50
CA GLN A 65 -12.85 -5.79 -9.58
C GLN A 65 -11.70 -6.67 -10.05
N ASN A 66 -10.93 -7.14 -9.08
CA ASN A 66 -9.80 -8.05 -9.27
C ASN A 66 -8.87 -7.55 -10.39
N VAL A 67 -8.27 -6.39 -10.19
CA VAL A 67 -7.40 -5.75 -11.20
C VAL A 67 -5.98 -5.59 -10.66
N ILE A 68 -5.00 -5.74 -11.53
CA ILE A 68 -3.60 -5.44 -11.23
C ILE A 68 -3.25 -4.10 -11.86
N VAL A 69 -2.45 -3.30 -11.17
CA VAL A 69 -1.90 -2.05 -11.73
C VAL A 69 -0.78 -2.42 -12.71
N LYS A 70 -0.96 -2.10 -14.00
CA LYS A 70 0.06 -2.31 -15.02
C LYS A 70 1.00 -1.12 -15.14
N GLU A 71 0.43 0.08 -15.20
CA GLU A 71 1.17 1.31 -15.38
C GLU A 71 0.52 2.44 -14.60
N VAL A 72 1.37 3.35 -14.10
CA VAL A 72 0.95 4.57 -13.41
C VAL A 72 1.68 5.73 -14.08
N LEU A 73 0.95 6.51 -14.85
CA LEU A 73 1.41 7.74 -15.48
C LEU A 73 1.11 8.94 -14.56
N THR A 74 1.34 10.16 -15.03
CA THR A 74 1.09 11.38 -14.26
C THR A 74 -0.39 11.50 -13.87
N ASP A 75 -1.30 11.36 -14.84
CA ASP A 75 -2.74 11.58 -14.65
C ASP A 75 -3.59 10.34 -15.00
N LEU A 76 -2.96 9.21 -15.32
CA LEU A 76 -3.62 8.00 -15.78
C LEU A 76 -3.04 6.76 -15.10
N VAL A 77 -3.91 5.81 -14.78
CA VAL A 77 -3.57 4.49 -14.25
C VAL A 77 -4.17 3.44 -15.17
N ILE A 78 -3.35 2.47 -15.56
CA ILE A 78 -3.79 1.35 -16.38
C ILE A 78 -3.97 0.13 -15.48
N PHE A 79 -5.20 -0.29 -15.34
CA PHE A 79 -5.57 -1.52 -14.65
C PHE A 79 -5.74 -2.65 -15.65
N GLN A 80 -5.40 -3.87 -15.25
CA GLN A 80 -5.67 -5.06 -16.04
C GLN A 80 -6.26 -6.15 -15.17
N ASN A 81 -7.37 -6.73 -15.60
CA ASN A 81 -7.91 -7.91 -14.95
C ASN A 81 -7.04 -9.14 -15.34
N PRO A 82 -6.49 -9.89 -14.37
CA PRO A 82 -5.58 -10.99 -14.65
C PRO A 82 -6.28 -12.23 -15.22
N LEU A 83 -7.60 -12.36 -15.05
CA LEU A 83 -8.38 -13.52 -15.51
C LEU A 83 -8.73 -13.42 -17.00
N ASN A 84 -9.11 -12.24 -17.46
CA ASN A 84 -9.58 -12.02 -18.83
C ASN A 84 -8.69 -11.07 -19.64
N HIS A 85 -7.59 -10.58 -19.06
CA HIS A 85 -6.64 -9.64 -19.67
C HIS A 85 -7.23 -8.31 -20.16
N THR A 86 -8.46 -7.97 -19.76
CA THR A 86 -9.11 -6.70 -20.12
C THR A 86 -8.37 -5.55 -19.44
N ARG A 87 -8.10 -4.48 -20.20
CA ARG A 87 -7.43 -3.28 -19.70
C ARG A 87 -8.41 -2.14 -19.53
N SER A 88 -8.30 -1.44 -18.40
CA SER A 88 -9.09 -0.26 -18.07
C SER A 88 -8.14 0.91 -17.85
N ASN A 89 -8.30 1.95 -18.67
CA ASN A 89 -7.54 3.18 -18.55
C ASN A 89 -8.36 4.15 -17.70
N VAL A 90 -7.85 4.50 -16.52
CA VAL A 90 -8.59 5.28 -15.52
C VAL A 90 -7.80 6.54 -15.19
N ALA A 91 -8.45 7.69 -15.26
CA ALA A 91 -7.82 8.93 -14.82
C ALA A 91 -7.54 8.88 -13.31
N LEU A 92 -6.35 9.26 -12.87
CA LEU A 92 -5.96 9.20 -11.46
C LEU A 92 -6.93 10.01 -10.58
N SER A 93 -7.37 11.17 -11.09
CA SER A 93 -8.36 12.05 -10.44
C SER A 93 -9.76 11.44 -10.32
N SER A 94 -10.06 10.39 -11.11
CA SER A 94 -11.35 9.72 -11.08
C SER A 94 -11.42 8.58 -10.06
N ILE A 95 -10.30 8.19 -9.46
CA ILE A 95 -10.23 7.13 -8.44
C ILE A 95 -10.62 7.73 -7.10
N VAL A 96 -11.70 7.22 -6.51
CA VAL A 96 -12.20 7.64 -5.20
C VAL A 96 -11.52 6.84 -4.08
N SER A 97 -11.38 5.53 -4.28
CA SER A 97 -10.75 4.62 -3.32
C SER A 97 -10.35 3.30 -3.98
N TRP A 98 -9.46 2.54 -3.34
CA TRP A 98 -8.98 1.23 -3.81
C TRP A 98 -8.61 0.31 -2.64
N GLY A 99 -8.74 -1.00 -2.84
CA GLY A 99 -8.39 -2.03 -1.85
C GLY A 99 -9.58 -2.76 -1.24
N ALA A 100 -9.31 -3.60 -0.23
CA ALA A 100 -10.32 -4.21 0.61
C ALA A 100 -10.59 -3.24 1.78
N PHE A 101 -11.76 -2.63 1.78
CA PHE A 101 -12.29 -1.96 2.98
C PHE A 101 -12.56 -2.98 4.07
#